data_AF-A0A7L4PHU8-F1
#
_entry.id   AF-A0A7L4PHU8-F1
#
_cell.length_a   1.000
_cell.length_b   1.000
_cell.length_c   1.000
_cell.angle_alpha   90.00
_cell.angle_beta   90.00
_cell.angle_gamma   90.00
#
_symmetry.space_group_name_H-M   'P 1'
#
loop_
_entity.id
_entity.type
_entity.pdbx_description
1 polymer ?
#
loop_
_entity_poly.entity_id
_entity_poly.type
_entity_poly.pdbx_seq_one_letter_code
_entity_poly.pdbx_strand_id
1 'polypeptide(L)'
;MISEDCDVDRLIGTIKELPYHEVLTFTIKEGYACDDLLVHCKKEGASEEDLERVREYRKAIQDFLFLLQMGQRPDYITRKNVENYNKFRVVAENLVKKGELLPAILNFFDR
;
A
#
# COMPACT_ATOMS: atom_id res chain seq x y z
N MET A 1 5.52 -7.75 -9.54
CA MET A 1 5.95 -6.75 -10.53
C MET A 1 6.08 -5.48 -9.72
N ILE A 2 7.29 -5.18 -9.24
CA ILE A 2 7.51 -3.99 -8.41
C ILE A 2 7.13 -2.78 -9.26
N SER A 3 6.32 -1.86 -8.71
CA SER A 3 6.22 -0.51 -9.24
C SER A 3 7.65 0.00 -9.35
N GLU A 4 8.17 0.12 -10.57
CA GLU A 4 9.63 0.15 -10.87
C GLU A 4 10.42 1.16 -10.02
N ASP A 5 9.74 2.19 -9.50
CA ASP A 5 10.30 3.28 -8.69
C ASP A 5 9.84 3.33 -7.22
N CYS A 6 9.20 2.27 -6.72
CA CYS A 6 8.47 2.27 -5.44
C CYS A 6 7.41 3.39 -5.40
N ASP A 7 6.68 3.53 -6.51
CA ASP A 7 5.66 4.58 -6.70
C ASP A 7 4.27 4.07 -6.30
N VAL A 8 3.72 4.69 -5.24
CA VAL A 8 2.37 4.43 -4.71
C VAL A 8 1.28 4.78 -5.72
N ASP A 9 1.41 5.88 -6.46
CA ASP A 9 0.40 6.34 -7.41
C ASP A 9 0.29 5.37 -8.60
N ARG A 10 1.43 4.83 -9.06
CA ARG A 10 1.46 3.80 -10.10
C ARG A 10 0.82 2.49 -9.64
N LEU A 11 1.08 2.07 -8.39
CA LEU A 11 0.42 0.89 -7.82
C LEU A 11 -1.11 1.10 -7.76
N ILE A 12 -1.56 2.25 -7.25
CA ILE A 12 -2.98 2.60 -7.19
C ILE A 12 -3.60 2.60 -8.58
N GLY A 13 -2.95 3.21 -9.57
CA GLY A 13 -3.41 3.19 -10.96
C GLY A 13 -3.63 1.77 -11.51
N THR A 14 -2.82 0.82 -11.05
CA THR A 14 -2.90 -0.59 -11.44
C THR A 14 -4.06 -1.32 -10.75
N ILE A 15 -4.31 -1.06 -9.46
CA ILE A 15 -5.25 -1.86 -8.65
C ILE A 15 -6.64 -1.23 -8.47
N LYS A 16 -6.80 0.09 -8.66
CA LYS A 16 -8.03 0.82 -8.29
C LYS A 16 -9.30 0.34 -8.97
N GLU A 17 -9.19 -0.25 -10.17
CA GLU A 17 -10.34 -0.75 -10.93
C GLU A 17 -10.53 -2.27 -10.78
N LEU A 18 -9.67 -2.95 -10.02
CA LEU A 18 -9.74 -4.40 -9.83
C LEU A 18 -10.82 -4.79 -8.81
N PRO A 19 -11.30 -6.05 -8.83
CA PRO A 19 -12.11 -6.60 -7.75
C PRO A 19 -11.27 -6.86 -6.49
N TYR A 20 -11.90 -6.95 -5.33
CA TYR A 20 -11.28 -7.03 -4.00
C TYR A 20 -10.23 -8.14 -3.90
N HIS A 21 -10.55 -9.34 -4.39
CA HIS A 21 -9.63 -10.48 -4.32
C HIS A 21 -8.36 -10.25 -5.16
N GLU A 22 -8.46 -9.54 -6.28
CA GLU A 22 -7.32 -9.15 -7.10
C GLU A 22 -6.54 -8.01 -6.43
N VAL A 23 -7.21 -6.98 -5.91
CA VAL A 23 -6.56 -5.92 -5.12
C VAL A 23 -5.73 -6.52 -3.99
N LEU A 24 -6.31 -7.44 -3.22
CA LEU A 24 -5.64 -8.13 -2.13
C LEU A 24 -4.43 -8.93 -2.64
N THR A 25 -4.61 -9.71 -3.71
CA THR A 25 -3.54 -10.53 -4.30
C THR A 25 -2.38 -9.68 -4.82
N PHE A 26 -2.67 -8.60 -5.55
CA PHE A 26 -1.66 -7.68 -6.06
C PHE A 26 -0.92 -6.98 -4.92
N THR A 27 -1.64 -6.48 -3.92
CA THR A 27 -1.05 -5.79 -2.76
C THR A 27 -0.10 -6.72 -1.98
N ILE A 28 -0.48 -7.99 -1.78
CA ILE A 28 0.37 -9.00 -1.14
C ILE A 28 1.64 -9.26 -1.96
N LYS A 29 1.49 -9.51 -3.28
CA LYS A 29 2.63 -9.76 -4.17
C LYS A 29 3.59 -8.58 -4.20
N GLU A 30 3.06 -7.36 -4.19
CA GLU A 30 3.85 -6.13 -4.15
C GLU A 30 4.61 -5.99 -2.84
N GLY A 31 3.96 -6.31 -1.71
CA GLY A 31 4.60 -6.32 -0.39
C GLY A 31 5.81 -7.27 -0.32
N TYR A 32 5.66 -8.50 -0.82
CA TYR A 32 6.79 -9.44 -0.89
C TYR A 32 7.92 -8.97 -1.81
N ALA A 33 7.56 -8.38 -2.95
CA ALA A 33 8.56 -7.87 -3.87
C ALA A 33 9.34 -6.67 -3.28
N CYS A 34 8.70 -5.87 -2.43
CA CYS A 34 9.37 -4.82 -1.66
C CYS A 34 10.30 -5.37 -0.58
N ASP A 35 9.92 -6.46 0.10
CA ASP A 35 10.81 -7.15 1.05
C ASP A 35 12.08 -7.64 0.35
N ASP A 36 11.94 -8.27 -0.82
CA ASP A 36 13.06 -8.74 -1.63
C ASP A 36 13.95 -7.57 -2.09
N LEU A 37 13.35 -6.50 -2.62
CA LEU A 37 14.08 -5.31 -3.06
C LEU A 37 14.89 -4.69 -1.92
N LEU A 38 14.31 -4.58 -0.73
CA LEU A 38 15.01 -4.03 0.43
C LEU A 38 16.23 -4.88 0.82
N VAL A 39 16.16 -6.20 0.69
CA VAL A 39 17.29 -7.11 0.91
C VAL A 39 18.36 -6.91 -0.15
N HIS A 40 17.97 -6.78 -1.42
CA HIS A 40 18.90 -6.52 -2.52
C HIS A 40 19.63 -5.18 -2.38
N CYS A 41 18.89 -4.08 -2.16
CA CYS A 41 19.48 -2.76 -1.95
C CYS A 41 20.50 -2.73 -0.80
N LYS A 42 20.21 -3.44 0.30
CA LYS A 42 21.16 -3.57 1.43
C LYS A 42 22.43 -4.32 1.05
N LYS A 43 22.31 -5.38 0.25
CA LYS A 43 23.46 -6.19 -0.21
C LYS A 43 24.35 -5.41 -1.19
N GLU A 44 23.74 -4.57 -2.01
CA GLU A 44 24.43 -3.78 -3.03
C GLU A 44 25.00 -2.46 -2.50
N GLY A 45 24.77 -2.14 -1.22
CA GLY A 45 25.27 -0.92 -0.60
C GLY A 45 24.56 0.33 -1.11
N ALA A 46 23.26 0.23 -1.40
CA ALA A 46 22.43 1.37 -1.80
C ALA A 46 22.45 2.49 -0.75
N SER A 47 22.15 3.71 -1.19
CA SER A 47 22.08 4.87 -0.30
C SER A 47 20.98 4.71 0.76
N GLU A 48 21.11 5.37 1.91
CA GLU A 48 20.01 5.40 2.90
C GLU A 48 18.75 6.08 2.34
N GLU A 49 18.88 7.01 1.39
CA GLU A 49 17.74 7.62 0.72
C GLU A 49 16.94 6.60 -0.10
N ASP A 50 17.62 5.73 -0.85
CA ASP A 50 16.98 4.65 -1.59
C ASP A 50 16.34 3.62 -0.66
N LEU A 51 17.03 3.26 0.42
CA LEU A 51 16.49 2.34 1.42
C LEU A 51 15.25 2.91 2.11
N GLU A 52 15.26 4.21 2.43
CA GLU A 52 14.13 4.88 3.06
C GLU A 52 12.94 4.96 2.10
N ARG A 53 13.16 5.26 0.81
CA ARG A 53 12.10 5.22 -0.21
C ARG A 53 11.42 3.85 -0.29
N VAL A 54 12.20 2.77 -0.32
CA VAL A 54 11.65 1.40 -0.33
C VAL A 54 10.89 1.10 0.96
N ARG A 55 11.39 1.55 2.14
CA ARG A 55 10.72 1.37 3.43
C ARG A 55 9.39 2.10 3.49
N GLU A 56 9.32 3.34 3.02
CA GLU A 56 8.09 4.14 2.98
C GLU A 56 7.03 3.50 2.07
N TYR A 57 7.43 3.11 0.86
CA TYR A 57 6.55 2.44 -0.08
C TYR A 57 6.01 1.11 0.48
N ARG A 58 6.90 0.28 1.01
CA ARG A 58 6.54 -0.97 1.70
C ARG A 58 5.58 -0.72 2.86
N LYS A 59 5.82 0.32 3.66
CA LYS A 59 4.97 0.64 4.80
C LYS A 59 3.56 1.03 4.36
N ALA A 60 3.42 1.82 3.31
CA ALA A 60 2.12 2.17 2.73
C ALA A 60 1.35 0.93 2.25
N ILE A 61 2.03 -0.01 1.58
CA ILE A 61 1.45 -1.30 1.16
C ILE A 61 0.98 -2.12 2.36
N GLN A 62 1.81 -2.25 3.39
CA GLN A 62 1.48 -3.04 4.58
C GLN A 62 0.31 -2.44 5.37
N ASP A 63 0.27 -1.12 5.49
CA ASP A 63 -0.82 -0.42 6.18
C ASP A 63 -2.14 -0.59 5.42
N PHE A 64 -2.11 -0.49 4.09
CA PHE A 64 -3.30 -0.75 3.27
C PHE A 64 -3.73 -2.22 3.30
N LEU A 65 -2.78 -3.15 3.24
CA LEU A 65 -3.06 -4.59 3.34
C LEU A 65 -3.71 -4.95 4.68
N PHE A 66 -3.20 -4.38 5.78
CA PHE A 66 -3.78 -4.57 7.12
C PHE A 66 -5.23 -4.09 7.16
N LEU A 67 -5.52 -2.92 6.57
CA LEU A 67 -6.89 -2.40 6.47
C LEU A 67 -7.81 -3.37 5.73
N LEU A 68 -7.38 -3.87 4.57
CA LEU A 68 -8.17 -4.80 3.77
C LEU A 68 -8.44 -6.11 4.53
N GLN A 69 -7.45 -6.66 5.22
CA GLN A 69 -7.57 -7.95 5.91
C GLN A 69 -8.34 -7.87 7.23
N MET A 70 -8.09 -6.82 8.01
CA MET A 70 -8.60 -6.71 9.39
C MET A 70 -9.82 -5.80 9.51
N GLY A 71 -10.10 -4.98 8.50
CA GLY A 71 -11.16 -3.98 8.58
C GLY A 71 -10.88 -2.88 9.60
N GLN A 72 -9.60 -2.63 9.91
CA GLN A 72 -9.14 -1.71 10.96
C GLN A 72 -7.94 -0.89 10.49
N ARG A 73 -7.75 0.30 11.06
CA ARG A 73 -6.55 1.12 10.82
C ARG A 73 -5.36 0.54 11.58
N PRO A 74 -4.14 0.56 11.00
CA PRO A 74 -2.90 0.36 11.76
C PRO A 74 -2.72 1.43 12.86
N ASP A 75 -2.34 1.01 14.08
CA ASP A 75 -2.19 1.92 15.25
C ASP A 75 -1.08 2.97 15.11
N TYR A 76 -0.10 2.77 14.22
CA TYR A 76 1.16 3.52 14.19
C TYR A 76 1.44 4.20 12.83
N ILE A 77 0.44 4.79 12.18
CA ILE A 77 0.68 5.57 10.96
C ILE A 77 1.25 6.95 11.35
N THR A 78 2.53 7.18 11.03
CA THR A 78 3.20 8.48 11.22
C THR A 78 2.69 9.51 10.20
N ARG A 79 2.81 10.82 10.47
CA ARG A 79 2.44 11.89 9.50
C ARG A 79 3.03 11.68 8.12
N LYS A 80 4.29 11.23 8.05
CA LYS A 80 5.01 10.93 6.80
C LYS A 80 4.34 9.81 6.00
N ASN A 81 3.79 8.80 6.68
CA ASN A 81 3.14 7.65 6.06
C ASN A 81 1.64 7.87 5.81
N VAL A 82 1.01 8.79 6.55
CA VAL A 82 -0.42 9.13 6.41
C VAL A 82 -0.73 9.57 4.99
N GLU A 83 0.13 10.37 4.36
CA GLU A 83 -0.09 10.84 2.99
C GLU A 83 -0.16 9.67 2.00
N ASN A 84 0.85 8.79 1.99
CA ASN A 84 0.88 7.63 1.11
C ASN A 84 -0.26 6.63 1.41
N TYR A 85 -0.60 6.43 2.68
CA TYR A 85 -1.74 5.61 3.06
C TYR A 85 -3.07 6.19 2.57
N ASN A 86 -3.28 7.50 2.71
CA ASN A 86 -4.50 8.18 2.27
C ASN A 86 -4.69 8.13 0.75
N LYS A 87 -3.62 7.99 -0.04
CA LYS A 87 -3.74 7.78 -1.49
C LYS A 87 -4.56 6.53 -1.82
N PHE A 88 -4.46 5.46 -1.03
CA PHE A 88 -5.24 4.23 -1.24
C PHE A 88 -6.75 4.38 -0.99
N ARG A 89 -7.20 5.52 -0.44
CA ARG A 89 -8.62 5.81 -0.27
C ARG A 89 -9.41 5.61 -1.55
N VAL A 90 -8.87 6.02 -2.70
CA VAL A 90 -9.55 5.85 -4.01
C VAL A 90 -9.82 4.38 -4.36
N VAL A 91 -8.91 3.48 -3.98
CA VAL A 91 -9.07 2.03 -4.17
C VAL A 91 -10.21 1.54 -3.27
N ALA A 92 -10.21 1.94 -2.00
CA ALA A 92 -11.26 1.58 -1.05
C ALA A 92 -12.64 2.14 -1.47
N GLU A 93 -12.70 3.37 -1.97
CA GLU A 93 -13.94 3.99 -2.48
C GLU A 93 -14.52 3.21 -3.66
N ASN A 94 -13.67 2.79 -4.60
CA ASN A 94 -14.10 1.98 -5.75
C ASN A 94 -14.62 0.61 -5.31
N LEU A 95 -13.96 -0.04 -4.35
CA LEU A 95 -14.41 -1.33 -3.80
C LEU A 95 -15.73 -1.18 -3.03
N VAL A 96 -15.92 -0.08 -2.29
CA VAL A 96 -17.20 0.24 -1.64
C VAL A 96 -18.31 0.47 -2.66
N LYS A 97 -18.05 1.23 -3.74
CA LYS A 97 -19.01 1.45 -4.83
C LYS A 97 -19.44 0.16 -5.51
N LYS A 98 -18.53 -0.81 -5.62
CA LYS A 98 -18.81 -2.17 -6.15
C LYS A 98 -19.55 -3.07 -5.15
N GLY A 99 -19.70 -2.65 -3.90
CA GLY A 99 -20.29 -3.47 -2.84
C GLY A 99 -19.36 -4.56 -2.28
N GLU A 100 -18.06 -4.46 -2.53
CA GLU A 100 -17.07 -5.45 -2.12
C GLU A 100 -16.37 -5.10 -0.79
N LEU A 101 -16.51 -3.86 -0.33
CA LEU A 101 -16.11 -3.40 1.00
C LEU A 101 -17.24 -2.63 1.69
N LEU A 102 -17.26 -2.69 3.02
CA LEU A 102 -18.21 -1.91 3.82
C LEU A 102 -17.85 -0.42 3.79
N PRO A 103 -18.83 0.50 3.67
CA PRO A 103 -18.57 1.95 3.67
C PRO A 103 -17.78 2.44 4.90
N ALA A 104 -17.93 1.75 6.04
CA ALA A 104 -17.23 2.07 7.28
C ALA A 104 -15.69 2.04 7.14
N ILE A 105 -15.14 1.30 6.16
CA ILE A 105 -13.70 1.28 5.86
C ILE A 105 -13.17 2.67 5.55
N LEU A 106 -13.98 3.53 4.91
CA LEU A 106 -13.55 4.86 4.51
C LEU A 106 -13.25 5.78 5.70
N ASN A 107 -13.82 5.49 6.88
CA ASN A 107 -13.55 6.24 8.11
C ASN A 107 -12.12 6.04 8.64
N PHE A 108 -11.40 5.05 8.12
CA PHE A 108 -10.00 4.81 8.49
C PHE A 108 -9.02 5.64 7.66
N PHE A 109 -9.50 6.42 6.69
CA PHE A 109 -8.76 7.44 5.96
C PHE A 109 -9.21 8.84 6.48
N ASP A 110 -8.35 9.86 6.38
CA ASP A 110 -8.61 11.28 6.78
C ASP A 110 -8.32 11.70 8.25
N ARG A 111 -7.24 11.21 8.87
CA ARG A 111 -6.65 11.88 10.05
C ARG A 111 -5.13 11.87 10.03
#